data_AF-A0A9Q3IRK4-F1
#
_entry.id   AF-A0A9Q3IRK4-F1
#
_cell.length_a   1.000
_cell.length_b   1.000
_cell.length_c   1.000
_cell.angle_alpha   90.00
_cell.angle_beta   90.00
_cell.angle_gamma   90.00
#
_symmetry.space_group_name_H-M   'P 1'
#
loop_
_entity.id
_entity.type
_entity.pdbx_description
1 polymer ?
#
loop_
_entity_poly.entity_id
_entity_poly.type
_entity_poly.pdbx_seq_one_letter_code
_entity_poly.pdbx_strand_id
1 'polypeptide(L)'
;MSYSEEEALKQLPEVSSWPKFSVTGEYDHMELIDYIDGLFIDVPSIPDYWITSKLNTAFKGHASIWCTEMRKFHGRRNCPWWKIQIIQKYSNGT
;
A
#
# COMPACT_ATOMS: atom_id res chain seq x y z
N MET A 1 21.32 14.41 -1.56
CA MET A 1 20.92 14.86 -0.21
C MET A 1 20.12 13.73 0.41
N SER A 2 20.50 13.24 1.59
CA SER A 2 19.70 12.27 2.33
C SER A 2 18.76 13.06 3.23
N TYR A 3 17.45 12.98 2.99
CA TYR A 3 16.45 13.62 3.83
C TYR A 3 16.40 12.93 5.19
N SER A 4 16.18 13.72 6.25
CA SER A 4 15.77 13.14 7.53
C SER A 4 14.41 12.47 7.39
N GLU A 5 14.11 11.49 8.25
CA GLU A 5 12.83 10.75 8.19
C GLU A 5 11.62 11.70 8.26
N GLU A 6 11.70 12.76 9.08
CA GLU A 6 10.63 13.75 9.21
C GLU A 6 10.40 14.57 7.94
N GLU A 7 11.46 14.90 7.20
CA GLU A 7 11.37 15.65 5.94
C GLU A 7 10.86 14.79 4.79
N ALA A 8 11.21 13.51 4.80
CA ALA A 8 10.67 12.53 3.86
C ALA A 8 9.15 12.37 4.05
N LEU A 9 8.68 12.34 5.30
CA LEU A 9 7.25 12.22 5.62
C LEU A 9 6.44 13.45 5.18
N LYS A 10 7.02 14.65 5.23
CA LYS A 10 6.37 15.88 4.76
C LYS A 10 6.20 15.93 3.24
N GLN A 11 6.97 15.15 2.49
CA GLN A 11 6.87 15.10 1.03
C GLN A 11 5.81 14.11 0.55
N LEU A 12 5.28 13.27 1.45
CA LEU A 12 4.28 12.29 1.07
C LEU A 12 2.90 12.90 0.94
N PRO A 13 2.11 12.46 -0.05
CA PRO A 13 0.71 12.82 -0.13
C PRO A 13 -0.04 12.33 1.11
N GLU A 14 -1.03 13.11 1.55
CA GLU A 14 -1.88 12.74 2.66
C GLU A 14 -2.56 11.38 2.40
N VAL A 15 -2.69 10.57 3.45
CA VAL A 15 -3.33 9.24 3.36
C VAL A 15 -4.78 9.31 2.86
N SER A 16 -5.43 10.47 3.05
CA SER A 16 -6.76 10.81 2.53
C SER A 16 -6.79 10.83 0.99
N SER A 17 -5.70 11.25 0.34
CA SER A 17 -5.58 11.36 -1.12
C SER A 17 -5.07 10.08 -1.80
N TRP A 18 -4.78 9.03 -1.02
CA TRP A 18 -4.36 7.75 -1.59
C TRP A 18 -5.51 7.10 -2.37
N PRO A 19 -5.21 6.40 -3.48
CA PRO A 19 -6.21 5.67 -4.25
C PRO A 19 -6.92 4.67 -3.34
N LYS A 20 -8.24 4.59 -3.50
CA LYS A 20 -9.08 3.71 -2.69
C LYS A 20 -9.41 2.47 -3.49
N PHE A 21 -8.88 1.34 -3.04
CA PHE A 21 -9.07 0.04 -3.65
C PHE A 21 -10.38 -0.59 -3.15
N SER A 22 -11.35 -0.79 -4.06
CA SER A 22 -12.66 -1.39 -3.75
C SER A 22 -12.92 -2.75 -4.40
N VAL A 23 -12.01 -3.28 -5.22
CA VAL A 23 -12.16 -4.58 -5.93
C VAL A 23 -13.31 -4.54 -6.96
N THR A 24 -13.74 -3.35 -7.38
CA THR A 24 -14.90 -3.18 -8.26
C THR A 24 -14.53 -2.77 -9.68
N GLY A 25 -13.33 -2.22 -9.88
CA GLY A 25 -12.78 -1.91 -11.19
C GLY A 25 -11.77 -2.96 -11.66
N GLU A 26 -11.64 -3.05 -12.98
CA GLU A 26 -10.62 -3.87 -13.64
C GLU A 26 -9.24 -3.32 -13.27
N TYR A 27 -8.33 -4.17 -12.78
CA TYR A 27 -6.95 -3.78 -12.44
C TYR A 27 -6.78 -2.73 -11.32
N ASP A 28 -7.79 -2.42 -10.50
CA ASP A 28 -7.68 -1.52 -9.34
C ASP A 28 -6.48 -1.87 -8.41
N HIS A 29 -6.07 -3.14 -8.39
CA HIS A 29 -4.97 -3.64 -7.55
C HIS A 29 -3.60 -3.28 -8.11
N MET A 30 -3.47 -3.19 -9.44
CA MET A 30 -2.25 -2.75 -10.11
C MET A 30 -2.07 -1.24 -9.95
N GLU A 31 -3.14 -0.45 -10.02
CA GLU A 31 -3.08 0.99 -9.73
C GLU A 31 -2.59 1.28 -8.30
N LEU A 32 -3.03 0.48 -7.33
CA LEU A 32 -2.53 0.59 -5.95
C LEU A 32 -1.04 0.22 -5.85
N ILE A 33 -0.58 -0.78 -6.60
CA ILE A 33 0.83 -1.19 -6.61
C ILE A 33 1.70 -0.11 -7.25
N ASP A 34 1.29 0.39 -8.42
CA ASP A 34 1.99 1.45 -9.14
C ASP A 34 2.05 2.74 -8.29
N TYR A 35 0.98 3.05 -7.56
CA TYR A 35 0.98 4.16 -6.61
C TYR A 35 2.01 3.96 -5.48
N ILE A 36 2.06 2.76 -4.88
CA ILE A 36 3.06 2.44 -3.85
C ILE A 36 4.49 2.56 -4.40
N ASP A 37 4.71 2.11 -5.64
CA ASP A 37 6.00 2.28 -6.33
C ASP A 37 6.35 3.75 -6.56
N GLY A 38 5.38 4.56 -6.97
CA GLY A 38 5.52 6.02 -7.09
C GLY A 38 6.00 6.68 -5.80
N LEU A 39 5.45 6.28 -4.64
CA LEU A 39 5.88 6.82 -3.34
C LEU A 39 7.36 6.55 -3.04
N PHE A 40 7.89 5.38 -3.41
CA PHE A 40 9.30 5.06 -3.23
C PHE A 40 10.20 5.78 -4.24
N ILE A 41 9.69 6.08 -5.44
CA ILE A 41 10.42 6.86 -6.46
C ILE A 41 10.51 8.33 -6.02
N ASP A 42 9.38 8.90 -5.59
CA ASP A 42 9.29 10.30 -5.16
C ASP A 42 10.03 10.55 -3.85
N VAL A 43 9.97 9.57 -2.93
CA VAL A 43 10.60 9.65 -1.61
C VAL A 43 11.45 8.40 -1.34
N PRO A 44 12.68 8.31 -1.88
CA PRO A 44 13.52 7.11 -1.77
C PRO A 44 13.91 6.72 -0.35
N SER A 45 13.89 7.67 0.58
CA SER A 45 14.21 7.45 2.00
C SER A 45 12.99 7.08 2.85
N ILE A 46 11.81 6.87 2.24
CA ILE A 46 10.63 6.49 2.99
C ILE A 46 10.80 5.11 3.64
N PRO A 47 10.60 4.98 4.96
CA PRO A 47 10.62 3.67 5.58
C PRO A 47 9.37 2.88 5.17
N ASP A 48 9.60 1.62 4.80
CA ASP A 48 8.57 0.69 4.35
C ASP A 48 7.39 0.56 5.35
N TYR A 49 7.67 0.60 6.65
CA TYR A 49 6.65 0.49 7.70
C TYR A 49 5.62 1.63 7.66
N TRP A 50 5.99 2.80 7.14
CA TRP A 50 5.05 3.92 6.99
C TRP A 50 3.97 3.57 5.98
N ILE A 51 4.35 3.13 4.78
CA ILE A 51 3.40 2.72 3.75
C ILE A 51 2.55 1.56 4.25
N THR A 52 3.18 0.52 4.77
CA THR A 52 2.44 -0.66 5.21
C THR A 52 1.50 -0.35 6.37
N SER A 53 1.80 0.60 7.26
CA SER A 53 0.87 1.02 8.33
C SER A 53 -0.39 1.70 7.80
N LYS A 54 -0.27 2.45 6.70
CA LYS A 54 -1.38 3.20 6.07
C LYS A 54 -2.15 2.38 5.05
N LEU A 55 -1.57 1.28 4.59
CA LEU A 55 -2.13 0.43 3.56
C LEU A 55 -3.58 0.03 3.87
N ASN A 56 -3.95 -0.28 5.12
CA ASN A 56 -5.32 -0.66 5.50
C ASN A 56 -6.39 0.41 5.19
N THR A 57 -5.98 1.68 5.16
CA THR A 57 -6.86 2.82 4.84
C THR A 57 -7.10 3.01 3.34
N ALA A 58 -6.24 2.39 2.51
CA ALA A 58 -6.40 2.37 1.05
C ALA A 58 -7.44 1.32 0.63
N PHE A 59 -7.65 0.26 1.42
CA PHE A 59 -8.64 -0.77 1.13
C PHE A 59 -10.04 -0.37 1.61
N LYS A 60 -11.07 -0.64 0.80
CA LYS A 60 -12.49 -0.46 1.13
C LYS A 60 -13.24 -1.79 1.14
N GLY A 61 -14.35 -1.84 1.87
CA GLY A 61 -15.27 -2.99 1.90
C GLY A 61 -14.57 -4.31 2.27
N HIS A 62 -14.86 -5.37 1.51
CA HIS A 62 -14.28 -6.71 1.70
C HIS A 62 -12.75 -6.75 1.62
N ALA A 63 -12.16 -5.82 0.88
CA ALA A 63 -10.72 -5.70 0.72
C ALA A 63 -10.04 -5.23 2.02
N SER A 64 -10.72 -4.38 2.80
CA SER A 64 -10.23 -3.89 4.10
C SER A 64 -10.24 -5.01 5.15
N ILE A 65 -11.27 -5.86 5.11
CA ILE A 65 -11.37 -7.04 5.97
C ILE A 65 -10.21 -7.99 5.67
N TRP A 66 -9.95 -8.28 4.39
CA TRP A 66 -8.82 -9.11 3.98
C TRP A 66 -7.46 -8.53 4.45
N CYS A 67 -7.22 -7.23 4.25
CA CYS A 67 -5.98 -6.60 4.70
C CYS A 67 -5.80 -6.69 6.23
N THR A 68 -6.89 -6.54 6.98
CA THR A 68 -6.87 -6.67 8.45
C THR A 68 -6.56 -8.10 8.90
N GLU A 69 -7.18 -9.11 8.29
CA GLU A 69 -6.90 -10.51 8.61
C GLU A 69 -5.46 -10.89 8.25
N MET A 70 -4.96 -10.47 7.09
CA MET A 70 -3.57 -10.71 6.69
C MET A 70 -2.56 -10.16 7.71
N ARG A 71 -2.84 -8.98 8.30
CA ARG A 71 -2.00 -8.43 9.38
C ARG A 71 -2.07 -9.25 10.65
N LYS A 72 -3.24 -9.75 11.04
CA LYS A 72 -3.40 -10.59 12.23
C LYS A 72 -2.62 -11.89 12.10
N PHE A 73 -2.71 -12.56 10.95
CA PHE A 73 -2.06 -13.85 10.72
C PHE A 73 -0.56 -13.75 10.49
N HIS A 74 -0.10 -12.75 9.73
CA HIS A 74 1.29 -12.68 9.29
C HIS A 74 2.12 -11.63 10.05
N GLY A 75 1.50 -10.78 10.86
CA GLY A 75 2.15 -9.72 11.62
C GLY A 75 2.64 -8.57 10.73
N ARG A 76 3.73 -7.91 11.17
CA ARG A 76 4.37 -6.83 10.39
C ARG A 76 5.13 -7.43 9.20
N ARG A 77 4.84 -6.94 8.00
CA ARG A 77 5.44 -7.37 6.74
C ARG A 77 5.78 -6.15 5.89
N ASN A 78 6.75 -6.32 5.00
CA ASN A 78 7.25 -5.24 4.16
C ASN A 78 6.40 -5.03 2.89
N CYS A 79 6.55 -3.90 2.20
CA CYS A 79 5.84 -3.57 0.97
C CYS A 79 6.01 -4.64 -0.13
N PRO A 80 7.21 -5.21 -0.40
CA PRO A 80 7.36 -6.28 -1.38
C PRO A 80 6.44 -7.49 -1.09
N TRP A 81 6.36 -7.90 0.18
CA TRP A 81 5.44 -8.97 0.58
C TRP A 81 3.98 -8.58 0.32
N TRP A 82 3.57 -7.36 0.70
CA TRP A 82 2.21 -6.87 0.48
C TRP A 82 1.84 -6.84 -1.00
N LYS A 83 2.72 -6.38 -1.89
CA LYS A 83 2.50 -6.37 -3.34
C LYS A 83 2.24 -7.77 -3.87
N ILE A 84 3.08 -8.74 -3.49
CA ILE A 84 2.90 -10.15 -3.89
C ILE A 84 1.55 -10.67 -3.42
N GLN A 85 1.14 -10.39 -2.18
CA GLN A 85 -0.14 -10.85 -1.65
C GLN A 85 -1.34 -10.19 -2.35
N ILE A 86 -1.24 -8.90 -2.68
CA ILE A 86 -2.27 -8.17 -3.44
C ILE A 86 -2.43 -8.78 -4.83
N ILE A 87 -1.32 -9.00 -5.56
CA ILE A 87 -1.32 -9.65 -6.88
C ILE A 87 -1.93 -11.06 -6.77
N GLN A 88 -1.44 -11.90 -5.86
CA GLN A 88 -1.95 -13.27 -5.69
C GLN A 88 -3.44 -13.31 -5.37
N LYS A 89 -3.94 -12.35 -4.58
CA LYS A 89 -5.33 -12.30 -4.16
C LYS A 89 -6.26 -11.81 -5.27
N TYR A 90 -5.84 -10.84 -6.07
CA TYR A 90 -6.73 -10.10 -6.98
C TYR A 90 -6.42 -10.30 -8.47
N SER A 91 -5.30 -10.92 -8.84
CA SER A 91 -5.00 -11.30 -10.23
C SER A 91 -5.54 -12.70 -10.61
N ASN A 92 -5.82 -13.57 -9.63
CA ASN A 92 -6.38 -14.91 -9.87
C ASN A 92 -7.92 -14.93 -10.05
N GLY A 93 -8.50 -13.81 -10.49
CA GLY A 93 -9.95 -13.64 -10.69
C GLY A 93 -10.38 -13.45 -12.14
N THR A 94 -9.50 -13.75 -13.11
CA THR A 94 -9.81 -13.82 -14.55
C THR A 94 -10.07 -15.25 -14.99
#